data_AF-A0A212CK47-F1
#
_entry.id   AF-A0A212CK47-F1
#
_cell.length_a   1.000
_cell.length_b   1.000
_cell.length_c   1.000
_cell.angle_alpha   90.00
_cell.angle_beta   90.00
_cell.angle_gamma   90.00
#
_symmetry.space_group_name_H-M   'P 1'
#
loop_
_entity.id
_entity.type
_entity.pdbx_description
1 polymer ?
#
loop_
_entity_poly.entity_id
_entity_poly.type
_entity_poly.pdbx_seq_one_letter_code
_entity_poly.pdbx_strand_id
1 'polypeptide(L)'
;MSRACRLLQPGAPRDKPQTVEQPLRDEHAASLLKGLKHANIVLLHDIIHTKETLTLVFEYVHTDLCQYMDKHPGGLHPDNVKLFLFQLLRGLSYIHQRYILHRDLKPQNLLISDTGELKLADFVTAVLRGLVLSDKWEVRQTTVEIHGREERHLGYKTIQARTGKPVLVGEL
;
A
#
# COMPACT_ATOMS: atom_id res chain seq x y z
N MET A 1 -4.95 4.57 18.70
CA MET A 1 -3.85 4.16 17.79
C MET A 1 -4.18 2.77 17.26
N SER A 2 -4.60 2.68 15.98
CA SER A 2 -5.23 1.50 15.32
C SER A 2 -4.48 0.18 15.55
N ARG A 3 -5.14 -0.78 16.21
CA ARG A 3 -4.68 -2.17 16.34
C ARG A 3 -5.00 -3.04 15.11
N ALA A 4 -5.87 -2.58 14.21
CA ALA A 4 -6.46 -3.41 13.14
C ALA A 4 -5.50 -3.77 11.98
N CYS A 5 -4.48 -2.96 11.68
CA CYS A 5 -3.61 -3.18 10.51
C CYS A 5 -2.31 -3.94 10.80
N ARG A 6 -2.11 -4.36 12.05
CA ARG A 6 -0.94 -5.16 12.43
C ARG A 6 -1.07 -6.64 12.06
N LEU A 7 -2.05 -7.01 11.21
CA LEU A 7 -2.39 -8.40 10.86
C LEU A 7 -1.78 -8.89 9.54
N LEU A 8 -1.18 -8.01 8.72
CA LEU A 8 -0.20 -8.43 7.72
C LEU A 8 1.15 -8.64 8.42
N GLN A 9 1.23 -9.58 9.38
CA GLN A 9 2.46 -9.79 10.13
C GLN A 9 3.50 -10.46 9.23
N PRO A 10 4.69 -9.86 9.09
CA PRO A 10 5.80 -10.57 8.50
C PRO A 10 6.12 -11.82 9.33
N GLY A 11 6.11 -12.98 8.71
CA GLY A 11 6.28 -14.28 9.39
C GLY A 11 4.99 -15.07 9.63
N ALA A 12 3.83 -14.59 9.18
CA ALA A 12 2.64 -15.43 9.10
C ALA A 12 2.92 -16.70 8.25
N PRO A 13 2.35 -17.87 8.61
CA PRO A 13 2.54 -19.11 7.87
C PRO A 13 2.20 -18.92 6.38
N ARG A 14 3.11 -19.35 5.49
CA ARG A 14 3.00 -19.16 4.02
C ARG A 14 1.70 -19.73 3.44
N ASP A 15 1.15 -20.75 4.09
CA ASP A 15 -0.03 -21.46 3.63
C ASP A 15 -1.35 -20.86 4.14
N LYS A 16 -1.28 -19.79 4.96
CA LYS A 16 -2.47 -19.12 5.50
C LYS A 16 -2.67 -17.76 4.83
N PRO A 17 -3.88 -17.48 4.31
CA PRO A 17 -4.18 -16.16 3.77
C PRO A 17 -4.08 -15.09 4.87
N GLN A 18 -3.67 -13.88 4.49
CA GLN A 18 -3.57 -12.78 5.44
C GLN A 18 -4.96 -12.18 5.67
N THR A 19 -5.47 -12.31 6.88
CA THR A 19 -6.84 -11.89 7.23
C THR A 19 -6.86 -10.63 8.06
N VAL A 20 -7.77 -9.71 7.74
CA VAL A 20 -8.03 -8.49 8.54
C VAL A 20 -9.50 -8.47 8.94
N GLU A 21 -9.78 -8.43 10.24
CA GLU A 21 -11.15 -8.30 10.77
C GLU A 21 -11.55 -6.83 10.94
N GLN A 22 -12.77 -6.50 10.52
CA GLN A 22 -13.34 -5.15 10.56
C GLN A 22 -14.80 -5.17 11.01
N PRO A 23 -15.33 -4.09 11.61
CA PRO A 23 -16.75 -3.97 11.88
C PRO A 23 -17.60 -4.02 10.61
N LEU A 24 -18.82 -4.53 10.72
CA LEU A 24 -19.79 -4.66 9.61
C LEU A 24 -20.22 -3.35 8.93
N ARG A 25 -19.90 -2.19 9.51
CA ARG A 25 -20.41 -0.90 9.02
C ARG A 25 -19.86 -0.52 7.64
N ASP A 26 -18.89 -1.27 7.13
CA ASP A 26 -18.07 -0.90 5.99
C ASP A 26 -18.25 -1.85 4.77
N GLU A 27 -19.41 -2.53 4.62
CA GLU A 27 -19.67 -3.47 3.50
C GLU A 27 -19.50 -2.83 2.10
N HIS A 28 -19.89 -1.57 1.95
CA HIS A 28 -19.71 -0.85 0.69
C HIS A 28 -18.22 -0.62 0.38
N ALA A 29 -17.45 -0.22 1.39
CA ALA A 29 -16.00 -0.05 1.28
C ALA A 29 -15.30 -1.39 1.00
N ALA A 30 -15.74 -2.48 1.63
CA ALA A 30 -15.22 -3.83 1.36
C ALA A 30 -15.49 -4.26 -0.09
N SER A 31 -16.67 -3.95 -0.63
CA SER A 31 -17.02 -4.23 -2.03
C SER A 31 -16.16 -3.45 -3.02
N LEU A 32 -15.86 -2.17 -2.73
CA LEU A 32 -14.92 -1.36 -3.52
C LEU A 32 -13.53 -1.99 -3.54
N LEU A 33 -13.04 -2.48 -2.40
CA LEU A 33 -11.75 -3.15 -2.29
C LEU A 33 -11.69 -4.43 -3.14
N LYS A 34 -12.78 -5.22 -3.19
CA LYS A 34 -12.86 -6.45 -4.00
C LYS A 34 -12.77 -6.18 -5.50
N GLY A 35 -13.09 -4.95 -5.93
CA GLY A 35 -12.95 -4.49 -7.32
C GLY A 35 -11.52 -4.09 -7.70
N LEU A 36 -10.59 -3.97 -6.76
CA LEU A 36 -9.22 -3.53 -7.03
C LEU A 36 -8.36 -4.71 -7.50
N LYS A 37 -8.02 -4.72 -8.79
CA LYS A 37 -7.17 -5.74 -9.41
C LYS A 37 -6.06 -5.07 -10.22
N HIS A 38 -4.85 -5.06 -9.67
CA HIS A 38 -3.67 -4.48 -10.31
C HIS A 38 -2.40 -5.14 -9.78
N ALA A 39 -1.39 -5.32 -10.62
CA ALA A 39 -0.15 -6.03 -10.27
C ALA A 39 0.54 -5.44 -9.02
N ASN A 40 0.54 -4.10 -8.90
CA ASN A 40 1.18 -3.36 -7.80
C ASN A 40 0.23 -2.98 -6.66
N ILE A 41 -0.90 -3.68 -6.51
CA ILE A 41 -1.87 -3.53 -5.42
C ILE A 41 -2.05 -4.91 -4.77
N VAL A 42 -2.04 -4.98 -3.44
CA VAL A 42 -2.35 -6.24 -2.74
C VAL A 42 -3.79 -6.68 -3.06
N LEU A 43 -3.93 -7.90 -3.55
CA LEU A 43 -5.19 -8.48 -4.00
C LEU A 43 -6.03 -8.92 -2.79
N LEU A 44 -7.28 -8.45 -2.74
CA LEU A 44 -8.30 -9.01 -1.86
C LEU A 44 -8.94 -10.22 -2.56
N HIS A 45 -8.65 -11.42 -2.06
CA HIS A 45 -9.23 -12.66 -2.58
C HIS A 45 -10.70 -12.81 -2.19
N ASP A 46 -11.02 -12.61 -0.91
CA ASP A 46 -12.39 -12.78 -0.44
C ASP A 46 -12.76 -11.95 0.78
N ILE A 47 -14.07 -11.89 1.05
CA ILE A 47 -14.67 -11.21 2.19
C ILE A 47 -15.59 -12.22 2.87
N ILE A 48 -15.26 -12.62 4.09
CA ILE A 48 -16.08 -13.51 4.90
C ILE A 48 -16.91 -12.64 5.85
N HIS A 49 -18.22 -12.74 5.74
CA HIS A 49 -19.15 -12.00 6.57
C HIS A 49 -19.61 -12.85 7.76
N THR A 50 -19.52 -12.28 8.97
CA THR A 50 -20.12 -12.84 10.19
C THR A 50 -21.16 -11.87 10.75
N LYS A 51 -21.86 -12.25 11.82
CA LYS A 51 -22.89 -11.40 12.45
C LYS A 51 -22.36 -10.08 13.02
N GLU A 52 -21.06 -9.96 13.26
CA GLU A 52 -20.44 -8.82 13.92
C GLU A 52 -19.29 -8.20 13.13
N THR A 53 -18.67 -8.97 12.23
CA THR A 53 -17.43 -8.59 11.54
C THR A 53 -17.40 -8.99 10.06
N LEU A 54 -16.61 -8.25 9.29
CA LEU A 54 -16.11 -8.61 7.97
C LEU A 54 -14.65 -9.05 8.10
N THR A 55 -14.32 -10.24 7.61
CA THR A 55 -12.94 -10.74 7.52
C THR A 55 -12.47 -10.63 6.08
N LEU A 56 -11.51 -9.75 5.84
CA LEU A 56 -10.91 -9.49 4.54
C LEU A 56 -9.72 -10.43 4.33
N VAL A 57 -9.74 -11.23 3.26
CA VAL A 57 -8.75 -12.27 2.95
C VAL A 57 -7.84 -11.78 1.81
N PHE A 58 -6.60 -11.41 2.10
CA PHE A 58 -5.64 -10.88 1.12
C PHE A 58 -4.67 -11.94 0.60
N GLU A 59 -4.09 -11.68 -0.57
CA GLU A 59 -2.91 -12.40 -1.04
C GLU A 59 -1.78 -12.29 -0.02
N TYR A 60 -1.00 -13.36 0.12
CA TYR A 60 0.20 -13.35 0.95
C TYR A 60 1.37 -12.75 0.17
N VAL A 61 2.06 -11.78 0.78
CA VAL A 61 3.30 -11.22 0.22
C VAL A 61 4.43 -11.41 1.23
N HIS A 62 5.60 -11.86 0.74
CA HIS A 62 6.63 -12.47 1.57
C HIS A 62 7.28 -11.54 2.59
N THR A 63 7.52 -10.28 2.21
CA THR A 63 8.22 -9.30 3.03
C THR A 63 7.75 -7.89 2.71
N ASP A 64 8.06 -6.93 3.57
CA ASP A 64 7.88 -5.51 3.28
C ASP A 64 9.21 -4.84 2.91
N LEU A 65 9.16 -3.65 2.33
CA LEU A 65 10.34 -2.92 1.88
C LEU A 65 11.26 -2.57 3.06
N CYS A 66 10.73 -2.36 4.28
CA CYS A 66 11.55 -2.11 5.46
C CYS A 66 12.46 -3.31 5.73
N GLN A 67 11.88 -4.50 5.81
CA GLN A 67 12.62 -5.75 6.01
C GLN A 67 13.54 -6.08 4.84
N TYR A 68 13.11 -5.78 3.61
CA TYR A 68 13.96 -5.96 2.43
C TYR A 68 15.21 -5.07 2.53
N MET A 69 15.08 -3.82 2.96
CA MET A 69 16.21 -2.92 3.17
C MET A 69 17.11 -3.35 4.34
N ASP A 70 16.55 -3.90 5.41
CA ASP A 70 17.34 -4.43 6.54
C ASP A 70 18.28 -5.57 6.11
N LYS A 71 17.89 -6.36 5.11
CA LYS A 71 18.73 -7.41 4.49
C LYS A 71 19.82 -6.85 3.57
N HIS A 72 19.77 -5.56 3.23
CA HIS A 72 20.72 -4.87 2.36
C HIS A 72 21.38 -3.70 3.10
N PRO A 73 22.29 -3.97 4.07
CA PRO A 73 22.87 -2.92 4.92
C PRO A 73 23.71 -1.89 4.13
N GLY A 74 24.22 -2.28 2.95
CA GLY A 74 24.89 -1.40 1.99
C GLY A 74 23.94 -0.52 1.17
N GLY A 75 22.62 -0.62 1.38
CA GLY A 75 21.58 0.05 0.62
C GLY A 75 21.15 -0.73 -0.63
N LEU A 76 20.08 -0.25 -1.25
CA LEU A 76 19.54 -0.87 -2.46
C LEU A 76 20.34 -0.47 -3.71
N HIS A 77 20.53 -1.41 -4.63
CA HIS A 77 21.09 -1.13 -5.94
C HIS A 77 20.23 -0.10 -6.69
N PRO A 78 20.83 0.87 -7.42
CA PRO A 78 20.08 1.91 -8.13
C PRO A 78 18.98 1.37 -9.07
N ASP A 79 19.21 0.23 -9.72
CA ASP A 79 18.21 -0.35 -10.62
C ASP A 79 17.01 -0.94 -9.87
N ASN A 80 17.23 -1.54 -8.70
CA ASN A 80 16.13 -1.98 -7.84
C ASN A 80 15.30 -0.80 -7.35
N VAL A 81 15.95 0.32 -7.04
CA VAL A 81 15.26 1.55 -6.64
C VAL A 81 14.38 2.09 -7.77
N LYS A 82 14.91 2.17 -9.00
CA LYS A 82 14.13 2.56 -10.18
C LYS A 82 12.94 1.62 -10.40
N LEU A 83 13.17 0.31 -10.28
CA LEU A 83 12.13 -0.71 -10.44
C LEU A 83 11.02 -0.55 -9.39
N PHE A 84 11.38 -0.42 -8.11
CA PHE A 84 10.41 -0.23 -7.04
C PHE A 84 9.66 1.09 -7.17
N LEU A 85 10.35 2.17 -7.55
CA LEU A 85 9.70 3.46 -7.80
C LEU A 85 8.68 3.37 -8.95
N PHE A 86 9.05 2.73 -10.06
CA PHE A 86 8.16 2.54 -11.19
C PHE A 86 6.89 1.76 -10.79
N GLN A 87 7.06 0.67 -10.06
CA GLN A 87 5.96 -0.16 -9.57
C GLN A 87 5.07 0.59 -8.56
N LEU A 88 5.68 1.36 -7.64
CA LEU A 88 4.97 2.22 -6.69
C LEU A 88 4.10 3.24 -7.43
N LEU A 89 4.66 3.94 -8.42
CA LEU A 89 3.93 4.95 -9.19
C LEU A 89 2.79 4.34 -10.01
N ARG A 90 2.97 3.13 -10.55
CA ARG A 90 1.88 2.38 -11.22
C ARG A 90 0.74 2.07 -10.26
N GLY A 91 1.04 1.55 -9.07
CA GLY A 91 0.05 1.30 -8.03
C GLY A 91 -0.69 2.57 -7.60
N LEU A 92 0.04 3.66 -7.36
CA LEU A 92 -0.53 4.96 -6.99
C LEU A 92 -1.44 5.52 -8.07
N SER A 93 -1.00 5.50 -9.33
CA SER A 93 -1.80 5.94 -10.47
C SER A 93 -3.13 5.17 -10.55
N TYR A 94 -3.07 3.84 -10.37
CA TYR A 94 -4.26 2.99 -10.40
C TYR A 94 -5.30 3.32 -9.32
N ILE A 95 -4.87 3.57 -8.07
CA ILE A 95 -5.80 3.92 -6.98
C ILE A 95 -6.30 5.37 -7.08
N HIS A 96 -5.46 6.29 -7.57
CA HIS A 96 -5.87 7.69 -7.75
C HIS A 96 -6.94 7.84 -8.84
N GLN A 97 -6.85 7.05 -9.92
CA GLN A 97 -7.92 6.98 -10.93
C GLN A 97 -9.27 6.48 -10.38
N ARG A 98 -9.26 5.90 -9.18
CA ARG A 98 -10.46 5.44 -8.44
C ARG A 98 -10.76 6.30 -7.23
N TYR A 99 -10.18 7.51 -7.17
CA TYR A 99 -10.39 8.48 -6.10
C TYR A 99 -9.98 7.98 -4.70
N ILE A 100 -9.08 6.98 -4.64
CA ILE A 100 -8.57 6.41 -3.40
C ILE A 100 -7.22 7.03 -3.09
N LEU A 101 -7.11 7.63 -1.90
CA LEU A 101 -5.86 8.13 -1.35
C LEU A 101 -5.24 7.12 -0.38
N HIS A 102 -3.98 6.76 -0.56
CA HIS A 102 -3.30 5.82 0.35
C HIS A 102 -3.05 6.41 1.75
N ARG A 103 -2.64 7.69 1.85
CA ARG A 103 -2.40 8.50 3.08
C ARG A 103 -1.35 8.01 4.08
N ASP A 104 -0.93 6.76 4.04
CA ASP A 104 0.11 6.19 4.91
C ASP A 104 1.17 5.42 4.10
N LEU A 105 1.83 6.12 3.18
CA LEU A 105 2.90 5.55 2.37
C LEU A 105 4.22 5.54 3.17
N LYS A 106 4.58 4.36 3.65
CA LYS A 106 5.81 4.07 4.37
C LYS A 106 6.36 2.70 3.94
N PRO A 107 7.67 2.42 4.12
CA PRO A 107 8.26 1.15 3.67
C PRO A 107 7.56 -0.12 4.18
N GLN A 108 6.95 -0.07 5.38
CA GLN A 108 6.21 -1.20 5.96
C GLN A 108 4.91 -1.53 5.20
N ASN A 109 4.38 -0.57 4.43
CA ASN A 109 3.15 -0.71 3.65
C ASN A 109 3.45 -1.00 2.16
N LEU A 110 4.73 -1.14 1.80
CA LEU A 110 5.19 -1.51 0.46
C LEU A 110 5.66 -2.96 0.53
N LEU A 111 4.81 -3.89 0.10
CA LEU A 111 5.12 -5.32 0.16
C LEU A 111 5.93 -5.74 -1.06
N ILE A 112 6.86 -6.68 -0.89
CA ILE A 112 7.71 -7.22 -1.93
C ILE A 112 7.45 -8.73 -2.07
N SER A 113 7.03 -9.17 -3.24
CA SER A 113 6.84 -10.59 -3.54
C SER A 113 8.18 -11.33 -3.60
N ASP A 114 8.12 -12.66 -3.58
CA ASP A 114 9.25 -13.54 -3.86
C ASP A 114 9.84 -13.35 -5.27
N THR A 115 9.02 -12.92 -6.23
CA THR A 115 9.42 -12.55 -7.59
C THR A 115 10.01 -11.13 -7.71
N GLY A 116 10.07 -10.35 -6.62
CA GLY A 116 10.60 -8.98 -6.61
C GLY A 116 9.61 -7.90 -7.06
N GLU A 117 8.32 -8.21 -7.10
CA GLU A 117 7.27 -7.24 -7.41
C GLU A 117 6.89 -6.42 -6.18
N LEU A 118 6.73 -5.11 -6.35
CA LEU A 118 6.25 -4.22 -5.30
C LEU A 118 4.73 -4.09 -5.36
N LYS A 119 4.08 -4.28 -4.22
CA LYS A 119 2.63 -4.17 -4.03
C LYS A 119 2.30 -3.17 -2.92
N LEU A 120 1.40 -2.23 -3.19
CA LEU A 120 0.83 -1.35 -2.17
C LEU A 120 -0.10 -2.14 -1.25
N ALA A 121 0.04 -1.94 0.06
CA ALA A 121 -0.83 -2.51 1.09
C ALA A 121 -1.34 -1.43 2.05
N ASP A 122 -2.24 -1.79 2.98
CA ASP A 122 -2.76 -0.91 4.06
C ASP A 122 -3.53 0.36 3.59
N PHE A 123 -3.76 0.56 2.29
CA PHE A 123 -4.72 1.56 1.79
C PHE A 123 -6.18 1.20 2.12
N VAL A 124 -6.43 -0.05 2.52
CA VAL A 124 -7.70 -0.58 3.03
C VAL A 124 -8.23 0.29 4.17
N THR A 125 -7.35 0.74 5.05
CA THR A 125 -7.69 1.67 6.14
C THR A 125 -8.29 2.98 5.63
N ALA A 126 -7.78 3.49 4.51
CA ALA A 126 -8.31 4.72 3.92
C ALA A 126 -9.71 4.48 3.34
N VAL A 127 -9.90 3.37 2.62
CA VAL A 127 -11.19 3.02 2.02
C VAL A 127 -12.26 2.75 3.10
N LEU A 128 -11.93 1.99 4.15
CA LEU A 128 -12.83 1.72 5.28
C LEU A 128 -13.14 2.96 6.12
N ARG A 129 -12.22 3.93 6.22
CA ARG A 129 -12.47 5.21 6.90
C ARG A 129 -13.29 6.20 6.06
N GLY A 130 -13.83 5.77 4.91
CA GLY A 130 -14.58 6.65 4.02
C GLY A 130 -13.74 7.76 3.39
N LEU A 131 -12.42 7.55 3.28
CA LEU A 131 -11.49 8.52 2.70
C LEU A 131 -11.40 8.40 1.17
N VAL A 132 -12.50 7.97 0.56
CA VAL A 132 -12.73 8.00 -0.89
C VAL A 132 -13.11 9.42 -1.23
N LEU A 133 -12.29 10.05 -2.08
CA LEU A 133 -12.59 11.38 -2.57
C LEU A 133 -13.86 11.33 -3.42
N SER A 134 -14.71 12.37 -3.35
CA SER A 134 -15.74 12.50 -4.38
C SER A 134 -15.08 12.84 -5.71
N ASP A 135 -15.78 12.56 -6.80
CA ASP A 135 -15.44 12.94 -8.18
C ASP A 135 -15.03 14.41 -8.36
N LYS A 136 -15.45 15.26 -7.42
CA LYS A 136 -15.09 16.68 -7.31
C LYS A 136 -13.70 16.96 -6.77
N TRP A 137 -12.90 15.95 -6.42
CA TRP A 137 -11.57 16.15 -5.81
C TRP A 137 -10.47 15.41 -6.58
N GLU A 138 -9.37 16.12 -6.83
CA GLU A 138 -8.20 15.59 -7.53
C GLU A 138 -6.96 15.58 -6.63
N VAL A 139 -6.15 14.53 -6.77
CA VAL A 139 -4.83 14.43 -6.13
C VAL A 139 -3.80 15.00 -7.08
N ARG A 140 -3.47 16.28 -6.93
CA ARG A 140 -2.62 16.99 -7.90
C ARG A 140 -1.13 16.63 -7.85
N GLN A 141 -0.65 16.03 -6.76
CA GLN A 141 0.76 15.65 -6.65
C GLN A 141 0.97 14.49 -5.68
N THR A 142 1.84 13.54 -6.02
CA THR A 142 2.45 12.61 -5.05
C THR A 142 3.96 12.70 -5.19
N THR A 143 4.61 13.18 -4.14
CA THR A 143 6.07 13.32 -4.11
C THR A 143 6.67 12.05 -3.53
N VAL A 144 7.59 11.40 -4.24
CA VAL A 144 8.38 10.29 -3.71
C VAL A 144 9.81 10.78 -3.49
N GLU A 145 10.25 10.81 -2.24
CA GLU A 145 11.58 11.20 -1.82
C GLU A 145 12.45 9.96 -1.62
N ILE A 146 13.58 9.91 -2.30
CA ILE A 146 14.56 8.83 -2.18
C ILE A 146 15.80 9.41 -1.50
N HIS A 147 16.10 8.90 -0.32
CA HIS A 147 17.26 9.35 0.45
C HIS A 147 18.45 8.40 0.19
N GLY A 148 19.47 8.90 -0.49
CA GLY A 148 20.80 8.27 -0.60
C GLY A 148 21.68 8.65 0.58
N ARG A 149 22.69 7.82 0.91
CA ARG A 149 23.73 8.21 1.87
C ARG A 149 24.96 8.68 1.12
N GLU A 150 25.44 9.88 1.42
CA GLU A 150 26.77 10.32 0.99
C GLU A 150 27.78 9.73 1.99
N GLU A 151 28.46 8.65 1.57
CA GLU A 151 29.87 8.33 1.84
C GLU A 151 30.15 6.85 1.48
N ARG A 152 30.94 6.67 0.42
CA ARG A 152 31.63 5.45 -0.05
C ARG A 152 30.81 4.26 -0.59
N HIS A 153 29.48 4.18 -0.39
CA HIS A 153 28.66 3.11 -0.97
C HIS A 153 27.40 3.66 -1.63
N LEU A 154 27.16 3.27 -2.89
CA LEU A 154 26.14 3.77 -3.83
C LEU A 154 24.70 3.31 -3.50
N GLY A 155 24.35 3.20 -2.21
CA GLY A 155 23.11 2.57 -1.75
C GLY A 155 22.06 3.56 -1.23
N TYR A 156 20.81 3.36 -1.65
CA TYR A 156 19.66 4.12 -1.17
C TYR A 156 19.05 3.44 0.07
N LYS A 157 18.69 4.24 1.09
CA LYS A 157 18.20 3.72 2.37
C LYS A 157 16.71 3.91 2.64
N THR A 158 16.03 4.83 1.94
CA THR A 158 14.61 5.08 2.19
C THR A 158 13.90 5.54 0.93
N ILE A 159 12.73 4.94 0.66
CA ILE A 159 11.70 5.48 -0.24
C ILE A 159 10.59 6.01 0.66
N GLN A 160 10.34 7.32 0.64
CA GLN A 160 9.20 7.96 1.30
C GLN A 160 8.28 8.52 0.24
N ALA A 161 6.96 8.40 0.40
CA ALA A 161 6.03 9.04 -0.50
C ALA A 161 5.02 9.88 0.29
N ARG A 162 4.75 11.09 -0.19
CA ARG A 162 3.75 12.00 0.37
C ARG A 162 2.71 12.30 -0.69
N THR A 163 1.45 11.94 -0.42
CA THR A 163 0.31 12.39 -1.22
C THR A 163 0.02 13.85 -0.88
N GLY A 164 -0.11 14.69 -1.90
CA GLY A 164 -0.49 16.09 -1.77
C GLY A 164 -1.90 16.27 -1.19
N LYS A 165 -2.23 17.48 -0.77
CA LYS A 165 -3.60 17.80 -0.31
C LYS A 165 -4.58 17.63 -1.49
N PRO A 166 -5.73 16.97 -1.28
CA PRO A 166 -6.76 16.92 -2.31
C PRO A 166 -7.25 18.36 -2.60
N VAL A 167 -7.53 18.67 -3.86
CA VAL A 167 -8.02 19.99 -4.32
C VAL A 167 -9.37 19.82 -5.02
N LEU A 168 -10.29 20.77 -4.84
CA LEU A 168 -11.57 20.81 -5.55
C LEU A 168 -11.34 21.02 -7.06
N VAL A 169 -11.99 20.19 -7.86
CA VAL A 169 -12.06 20.33 -9.32
C VAL A 169 -12.86 21.58 -9.64
N GLY A 170 -12.20 22.61 -10.18
CA GLY A 170 -12.84 23.85 -10.63
C GLY A 170 -12.48 25.14 -9.87
N GLU A 171 -11.65 25.09 -8.83
CA GLU A 171 -11.05 26.31 -8.25
C GLU A 171 -9.75 26.62 -9.01
N LEU A 172 -9.85 27.50 -10.02
CA LEU A 172 -8.76 28.27 -10.62
C LEU A 172 -9.13 29.75 -10.56
#